data_AF-A0A131ZCL8-F1
#
_entry.id   AF-A0A131ZCL8-F1
#
_cell.length_a   1.000
_cell.length_b   1.000
_cell.length_c   1.000
_cell.angle_alpha   90.00
_cell.angle_beta   90.00
_cell.angle_gamma   90.00
#
_symmetry.space_group_name_H-M   'P 1'
#
loop_
_entity.id
_entity.type
_entity.pdbx_description
1 polymer ?
#
loop_
_entity_poly.entity_id
_entity_poly.type
_entity_poly.pdbx_seq_one_letter_code
_entity_poly.pdbx_strand_id
1 'polypeptide(L)'
;QDAWKSLKATSEETYDMVKATYRNDPVWGHNFTCLGLAADNLNEEEKSVELYFMFMNNDDTVYQGSHEKVTAVKMYGYDKENAFRIVTEDGQVFTDVVAFSDENCDVIYVTGKDGNEEGYELWATDY
;
A
#
# COMPACT_ATOMS: atom_id res chain seq x y z
N GLN A 1 -2.54 7.61 12.41
CA GLN A 1 -3.49 7.34 11.30
C GLN A 1 -3.57 8.53 10.35
N ASP A 2 -2.47 9.25 10.15
CA ASP A 2 -2.41 10.38 9.22
C ASP A 2 -1.96 9.82 7.87
N ALA A 3 -2.92 9.44 7.02
CA ALA A 3 -2.60 8.74 5.78
C ALA A 3 -1.76 9.61 4.84
N TRP A 4 -2.04 10.91 4.74
CA TRP A 4 -1.25 11.76 3.88
C TRP A 4 0.21 11.88 4.35
N LYS A 5 0.44 11.95 5.67
CA LYS A 5 1.81 11.97 6.21
C LYS A 5 2.57 10.67 5.87
N SER A 6 1.96 9.51 6.09
CA SER A 6 2.58 8.20 5.78
C SER A 6 2.83 8.07 4.27
N LEU A 7 1.84 8.35 3.43
CA LEU A 7 1.99 8.27 1.98
C LEU A 7 3.10 9.19 1.46
N LYS A 8 3.20 10.41 1.98
CA LYS A 8 4.25 11.34 1.58
C LYS A 8 5.65 10.86 1.98
N ALA A 9 5.79 10.12 3.09
CA ALA A 9 7.09 9.59 3.53
C ALA A 9 7.71 8.63 2.50
N THR A 10 6.90 7.97 1.67
CA THR A 10 7.37 7.09 0.58
C THR A 10 8.18 7.83 -0.51
N SER A 11 8.07 9.16 -0.56
CA SER A 11 8.88 10.00 -1.47
C SER A 11 10.33 10.20 -1.02
N GLU A 12 10.63 9.88 0.24
CA GLU A 12 11.96 10.03 0.83
C GLU A 12 12.59 8.67 1.16
N GLU A 13 11.77 7.66 1.46
CA GLU A 13 12.20 6.33 1.92
C GLU A 13 11.49 5.22 1.16
N THR A 14 12.19 4.10 0.96
CA THR A 14 11.58 2.86 0.47
C THR A 14 10.98 2.07 1.64
N TYR A 15 9.79 1.54 1.47
CA TYR A 15 9.12 0.71 2.47
C TYR A 15 9.01 -0.73 1.98
N ASP A 16 9.23 -1.67 2.88
CA ASP A 16 8.99 -3.10 2.64
C ASP A 16 7.79 -3.58 3.45
N MET A 17 6.96 -4.44 2.86
CA MET A 17 5.93 -5.15 3.60
C MET A 17 6.56 -6.35 4.30
N VAL A 18 6.87 -6.19 5.59
CA VAL A 18 7.60 -7.19 6.36
C VAL A 18 6.71 -8.34 6.86
N LYS A 19 5.40 -8.08 7.02
CA LYS A 19 4.41 -9.08 7.47
C LYS A 19 3.03 -8.78 6.90
N ALA A 20 2.29 -9.85 6.60
CA ALA A 20 0.86 -9.80 6.32
C ALA A 20 0.14 -10.93 7.05
N THR A 21 -1.17 -10.76 7.30
CA THR A 21 -2.03 -11.81 7.86
C THR A 21 -2.81 -12.59 6.80
N TYR A 22 -2.63 -12.23 5.53
CA TYR A 22 -3.23 -12.85 4.36
C TYR A 22 -2.11 -13.27 3.38
N ARG A 23 -2.45 -13.98 2.30
CA ARG A 23 -1.43 -14.58 1.41
C ARG A 23 -1.65 -14.30 -0.07
N ASN A 24 -2.83 -13.80 -0.43
CA ASN A 24 -3.20 -13.63 -1.83
C ASN A 24 -3.64 -12.19 -2.07
N ASP A 25 -3.13 -11.60 -3.14
CA ASP A 25 -3.52 -10.29 -3.60
C ASP A 25 -3.86 -10.33 -5.11
N PRO A 26 -4.88 -9.61 -5.61
CA PRO A 26 -5.23 -9.61 -7.03
C PRO A 26 -4.13 -9.12 -7.98
N VAL A 27 -3.21 -8.29 -7.50
CA VAL A 27 -2.08 -7.73 -8.26
C VAL A 27 -0.82 -8.55 -8.02
N TRP A 28 -0.48 -8.78 -6.75
CA TRP A 28 0.80 -9.41 -6.39
C TRP A 28 0.77 -10.94 -6.50
N GLY A 29 -0.42 -11.52 -6.61
CA GLY A 29 -0.63 -12.95 -6.86
C GLY A 29 -0.68 -13.81 -5.60
N HIS A 30 -0.63 -15.13 -5.80
CA HIS A 30 -0.76 -16.10 -4.73
C HIS A 30 0.56 -16.35 -3.99
N ASN A 31 0.49 -16.36 -2.65
CA ASN A 31 1.64 -16.46 -1.76
C ASN A 31 2.73 -15.44 -2.11
N PHE A 32 2.32 -14.19 -2.29
CA PHE A 32 3.27 -13.12 -2.57
C PHE A 32 4.30 -12.98 -1.44
N THR A 33 5.50 -12.51 -1.80
CA THR A 33 6.61 -12.25 -0.88
C THR A 33 7.46 -11.10 -1.41
N CYS A 34 8.38 -10.61 -0.58
CA CYS A 34 9.40 -9.64 -0.97
C CYS A 34 8.80 -8.35 -1.55
N LEU A 35 7.72 -7.86 -0.92
CA LEU A 35 7.11 -6.60 -1.31
C LEU A 35 7.94 -5.43 -0.85
N GLY A 36 8.31 -4.57 -1.79
CA GLY A 36 8.89 -3.26 -1.55
C GLY A 36 8.24 -2.23 -2.45
N LEU A 37 8.21 -0.97 -2.00
CA LEU A 37 7.70 0.15 -2.78
C LEU A 37 8.72 1.29 -2.86
N ALA A 38 8.64 2.03 -3.96
CA ALA A 38 9.29 3.31 -4.16
C ALA A 38 8.32 4.30 -4.81
N ALA A 39 8.44 5.58 -4.47
CA ALA A 39 7.63 6.62 -5.08
C ALA A 39 8.26 7.21 -6.34
N ASP A 40 7.42 7.48 -7.34
CA ASP A 40 7.79 8.15 -8.58
C ASP A 40 7.28 9.60 -8.59
N ASN A 41 5.96 9.81 -8.49
CA ASN A 41 5.34 11.12 -8.69
C ASN A 41 4.45 11.54 -7.52
N LEU A 42 4.96 12.46 -6.69
CA LEU A 42 4.21 13.10 -5.60
C LEU A 42 3.31 14.24 -6.12
N ASN A 43 2.05 14.24 -5.71
CA ASN A 43 1.09 15.31 -5.96
C ASN A 43 0.46 15.80 -4.64
N GLU A 44 0.90 16.99 -4.19
CA GLU A 44 0.44 17.62 -2.94
C GLU A 44 -1.03 18.09 -3.00
N GLU A 45 -1.51 18.52 -4.17
CA GLU A 45 -2.87 19.04 -4.31
C GLU A 45 -3.90 17.91 -4.23
N GLU A 46 -3.63 16.80 -4.91
CA GLU A 46 -4.50 15.62 -4.89
C GLU A 46 -4.25 14.72 -3.66
N LYS A 47 -3.19 15.00 -2.88
CA LYS A 47 -2.69 14.09 -1.83
C LYS A 47 -2.47 12.67 -2.36
N SER A 48 -1.81 12.56 -3.50
CA SER A 48 -1.55 11.28 -4.16
C SER A 48 -0.08 11.08 -4.48
N VAL A 49 0.32 9.83 -4.63
CA VAL A 49 1.64 9.40 -5.09
C VAL A 49 1.46 8.28 -6.10
N GLU A 50 2.21 8.32 -7.21
CA GLU A 50 2.42 7.15 -8.06
C GLU A 50 3.54 6.32 -7.46
N LEU A 51 3.23 5.07 -7.11
CA LEU A 51 4.15 4.12 -6.50
C LEU A 51 4.49 3.01 -7.50
N TYR A 52 5.74 2.59 -7.47
CA TYR A 52 6.18 1.35 -8.09
C TYR A 52 6.38 0.29 -7.00
N PHE A 53 5.65 -0.81 -7.11
CA PHE A 53 5.78 -1.96 -6.24
C PHE A 53 6.64 -3.02 -6.91
N MET A 54 7.55 -3.62 -6.15
CA MET A 54 8.29 -4.82 -6.51
C MET A 54 7.83 -5.98 -5.64
N PHE A 55 7.61 -7.14 -6.23
CA PHE A 55 7.17 -8.33 -5.50
C PHE A 55 7.63 -9.63 -6.18
N MET A 56 7.51 -10.74 -5.45
CA MET A 56 7.64 -12.10 -5.96
C MET A 56 6.38 -12.89 -5.61
N ASN A 57 6.07 -13.93 -6.39
CA ASN A 57 4.98 -14.85 -6.11
C ASN A 57 5.32 -16.26 -6.63
N ASN A 58 4.36 -17.18 -6.59
CA ASN A 58 4.59 -18.56 -7.05
C ASN A 58 4.61 -18.74 -8.57
N ASP A 59 4.20 -17.73 -9.34
CA ASP A 59 4.09 -17.83 -10.80
C ASP A 59 5.43 -17.61 -11.50
N ASP A 60 6.34 -16.85 -10.89
CA ASP A 60 7.69 -16.60 -11.40
C ASP A 60 8.75 -16.57 -10.29
N THR A 61 9.98 -16.93 -10.66
CA THR A 61 11.18 -16.90 -9.81
C THR A 61 11.92 -15.56 -9.84
N VAL A 62 11.50 -14.62 -10.67
CA VAL A 62 12.07 -13.26 -10.74
C VAL A 62 11.13 -12.23 -10.10
N TYR A 63 11.70 -11.09 -9.70
CA TYR A 63 10.91 -9.95 -9.27
C TYR A 63 10.01 -9.47 -10.40
N GLN A 64 8.75 -9.22 -10.05
CA GLN A 64 7.74 -8.58 -10.85
C GLN A 64 7.52 -7.15 -10.35
N GLY A 65 6.77 -6.35 -11.10
CA GLY A 65 6.44 -4.99 -10.69
C GLY A 65 5.09 -4.51 -11.19
N SER A 66 4.49 -3.57 -10.44
CA SER A 66 3.25 -2.88 -10.78
C SER A 66 3.38 -1.39 -10.44
N HIS A 67 2.78 -0.53 -11.27
CA HIS A 67 2.56 0.87 -10.90
C HIS A 67 1.14 1.06 -10.37
N GLU A 68 1.02 1.83 -9.29
CA GLU A 68 -0.27 2.10 -8.66
C GLU A 68 -0.34 3.56 -8.23
N LYS A 69 -1.47 4.21 -8.50
CA LYS A 69 -1.75 5.55 -7.98
C LYS A 69 -2.43 5.41 -6.62
N VAL A 70 -1.76 5.86 -5.58
CA VAL A 70 -2.28 5.85 -4.22
C VAL A 70 -2.70 7.26 -3.81
N THR A 71 -3.91 7.42 -3.29
CA THR A 71 -4.46 8.71 -2.86
C THR A 71 -4.89 8.62 -1.40
N ALA A 72 -4.50 9.58 -0.58
CA ALA A 72 -4.98 9.67 0.79
C ALA A 72 -6.45 10.10 0.79
N VAL A 73 -7.32 9.29 1.42
CA VAL A 73 -8.76 9.50 1.50
C VAL A 73 -9.28 9.31 2.93
N LYS A 74 -10.55 9.65 3.16
CA LYS A 74 -11.22 9.49 4.44
C LYS A 74 -12.05 8.22 4.44
N MET A 75 -11.96 7.44 5.51
CA MET A 75 -12.84 6.30 5.79
C MET A 75 -13.38 6.40 7.22
N TYR A 76 -14.49 5.70 7.49
CA TYR A 76 -15.10 5.60 8.83
C TYR A 76 -15.50 6.94 9.47
N GLY A 77 -15.82 7.94 8.65
CA GLY A 77 -16.29 9.24 9.13
C GLY A 77 -15.21 10.15 9.72
N TYR A 78 -13.93 9.87 9.45
CA TYR A 78 -12.83 10.74 9.88
C TYR A 78 -12.86 12.09 9.18
N ASP A 79 -12.48 13.15 9.91
CA ASP A 79 -12.35 14.51 9.35
C ASP A 79 -11.06 14.71 8.54
N LYS A 80 -10.04 13.90 8.81
CA LYS A 80 -8.73 13.88 8.14
C LYS A 80 -8.50 12.54 7.44
N GLU A 81 -7.75 12.54 6.35
CA GLU A 81 -7.45 11.33 5.60
C GLU A 81 -6.73 10.29 6.47
N ASN A 82 -7.27 9.08 6.49
CA ASN A 82 -6.82 7.95 7.31
C ASN A 82 -6.80 6.63 6.52
N ALA A 83 -7.01 6.69 5.22
CA ALA A 83 -7.07 5.54 4.34
C ALA A 83 -6.36 5.84 3.02
N PHE A 84 -6.00 4.79 2.30
CA PHE A 84 -5.41 4.80 0.99
C PHE A 84 -6.41 4.28 -0.02
N ARG A 85 -6.70 5.09 -1.04
CA ARG A 85 -7.38 4.63 -2.24
C ARG A 85 -6.33 4.31 -3.29
N ILE A 86 -6.22 3.04 -3.63
CA ILE A 86 -5.23 2.50 -4.56
C ILE A 86 -5.93 2.29 -5.90
N VAL A 87 -5.29 2.72 -6.99
CA VAL A 87 -5.74 2.46 -8.37
C VAL A 87 -4.60 1.80 -9.14
N THR A 88 -4.84 0.58 -9.59
CA THR A 88 -3.89 -0.21 -10.38
C THR A 88 -3.88 0.24 -11.85
N GLU A 89 -2.87 -0.17 -12.61
CA GLU A 89 -2.77 0.12 -14.06
C GLU A 89 -4.00 -0.37 -14.86
N ASP A 90 -4.58 -1.51 -14.48
CA ASP A 90 -5.77 -2.08 -15.12
C ASP A 90 -7.09 -1.47 -14.60
N GLY A 91 -7.01 -0.52 -13.67
CA GLY A 91 -8.15 0.27 -13.18
C GLY A 91 -8.92 -0.37 -12.03
N GLN A 92 -8.41 -1.44 -11.41
CA GLN A 92 -8.94 -1.95 -10.15
C GLN A 92 -8.74 -0.90 -9.04
N VAL A 93 -9.64 -0.92 -8.05
CA VAL A 93 -9.64 0.06 -6.97
C VAL A 93 -9.76 -0.67 -5.65
N PHE A 94 -8.79 -0.42 -4.77
CA PHE A 94 -8.78 -0.91 -3.39
C PHE A 94 -8.83 0.27 -2.43
N THR A 95 -9.43 0.07 -1.26
CA THR A 95 -9.36 1.04 -0.17
C THR A 95 -8.95 0.39 1.15
N ASP A 96 -7.73 0.69 1.58
CA ASP A 96 -7.14 0.18 2.82
C ASP A 96 -6.96 1.29 3.84
N VAL A 97 -6.91 0.93 5.11
CA VAL A 97 -7.00 1.89 6.22
C VAL A 97 -5.72 1.90 7.03
N VAL A 98 -5.22 3.08 7.33
CA VAL A 98 -4.10 3.24 8.26
C VAL A 98 -4.61 2.97 9.69
N ALA A 99 -4.39 1.75 10.17
CA ALA A 99 -4.75 1.34 11.53
C ALA A 99 -3.82 2.01 12.55
N PHE A 100 -2.52 2.03 12.26
CA PHE A 100 -1.49 2.74 13.02
C PHE A 100 -0.38 3.21 12.09
N SER A 101 0.32 4.28 12.45
CA SER A 101 1.42 4.84 11.66
C SER A 101 2.33 5.67 12.56
N ASP A 102 3.64 5.48 12.41
CA ASP A 102 4.70 6.28 13.02
C ASP A 102 5.74 6.68 11.96
N GLU A 103 6.87 7.28 12.36
CA GLU A 103 7.86 7.86 11.44
C GLU A 103 8.45 6.86 10.41
N ASN A 104 8.57 5.58 10.76
CA ASN A 104 9.25 4.57 9.94
C ASN A 104 8.45 3.28 9.75
N CYS A 105 7.19 3.24 10.18
CA CYS A 105 6.36 2.06 10.01
C CYS A 105 4.86 2.37 9.99
N ASP A 106 4.14 1.51 9.26
CA ASP A 106 2.71 1.58 9.10
C ASP A 106 2.07 0.21 9.36
N VAL A 107 0.96 0.21 10.09
CA VAL A 107 0.04 -0.93 10.18
C VAL A 107 -1.18 -0.60 9.36
N ILE A 108 -1.36 -1.32 8.27
CA ILE A 108 -2.46 -1.12 7.32
C ILE A 108 -3.49 -2.24 7.52
N TYR A 109 -4.76 -1.87 7.50
CA TYR A 109 -5.89 -2.79 7.53
C TYR A 109 -6.49 -2.89 6.14
N VAL A 110 -6.44 -4.09 5.58
CA VAL A 110 -7.04 -4.45 4.30
C VAL A 110 -8.48 -4.87 4.52
N THR A 111 -9.42 -4.15 3.91
CA THR A 111 -10.83 -4.28 4.30
C THR A 111 -11.51 -5.55 3.79
N GLY A 112 -10.93 -6.21 2.78
CA GLY A 112 -11.51 -7.39 2.11
C GLY A 112 -12.81 -7.12 1.34
N LYS A 113 -13.19 -5.85 1.16
CA LYS A 113 -14.44 -5.46 0.47
C LYS A 113 -14.29 -5.30 -1.04
N ASP A 114 -13.04 -5.25 -1.51
CA ASP A 114 -12.69 -4.90 -2.88
C ASP A 114 -12.27 -6.15 -3.69
N GLY A 115 -12.77 -7.33 -3.30
CA GLY A 115 -12.46 -8.61 -3.95
C GLY A 115 -11.12 -9.23 -3.53
N ASN A 116 -10.49 -8.69 -2.50
CA ASN A 116 -9.27 -9.17 -1.87
C ASN A 116 -9.53 -9.81 -0.49
N GLU A 117 -8.50 -10.43 0.11
CA GLU A 117 -8.58 -11.01 1.45
C GLU A 117 -8.63 -9.91 2.53
N GLU A 118 -9.43 -10.09 3.58
CA GLU A 118 -9.39 -9.21 4.76
C GLU A 118 -8.13 -9.52 5.59
N GLY A 119 -7.45 -8.48 6.09
CA GLY A 119 -6.25 -8.70 6.89
C GLY A 119 -5.53 -7.43 7.32
N TYR A 120 -4.28 -7.63 7.76
CA TYR A 120 -3.37 -6.57 8.13
C TYR A 120 -2.03 -6.74 7.44
N GLU A 121 -1.37 -5.61 7.27
CA GLU A 121 -0.01 -5.48 6.74
C GLU A 121 0.83 -4.66 7.73
N LEU A 122 2.11 -4.97 7.77
CA LEU A 122 3.13 -4.17 8.45
C LEU A 122 4.16 -3.74 7.41
N TRP A 123 4.29 -2.43 7.24
CA TRP A 123 5.27 -1.79 6.35
C TRP A 123 6.33 -1.06 7.17
N ALA A 124 7.60 -1.14 6.76
CA ALA A 124 8.71 -0.46 7.46
C ALA A 124 9.90 -0.14 6.53
N THR A 125 10.73 0.84 6.92
CA THR A 125 11.92 1.29 6.14
C THR A 125 13.24 0.64 6.57
N ASP A 126 13.33 0.07 7.77
CA ASP A 126 14.50 -0.65 8.31
C ASP A 126 14.03 -1.68 9.37
N TYR A 127 14.37 -2.97 9.20
CA TYR A 127 13.89 -4.08 10.04
C TYR A 127 14.91 -5.22 10.28
#